data_AF-A0A1G1Z8G4-F1
#
_entry.id   AF-A0A1G1Z8G4-F1
#
_cell.length_a   1.000
_cell.length_b   1.000
_cell.length_c   1.000
_cell.angle_alpha   90.00
_cell.angle_beta   90.00
_cell.angle_gamma   90.00
#
_symmetry.space_group_name_H-M   'P 1'
#
loop_
_entity.id
_entity.type
_entity.pdbx_description
1 polymer ?
#
loop_
_entity_poly.entity_id
_entity_poly.type
_entity_poly.pdbx_seq_one_letter_code
_entity_poly.pdbx_strand_id
1 'polypeptide(L)'
;MIKQSLFNSYHGDKLNPEAVVSEIITFMRALPNNRYKVMIGTDSLRYNETDADFVTAIVVHRVGNGGRYFWRREELGGFHTLRDRILREVMMSLDIAKGVLASLKDRNTPEFDFEIHVDVGQNGETKTMIQELVGMVRANNFEARTKPESYAASSVADRCI
;
A
#
# COMPACT_ATOMS: atom_id res chain seq x y z
N MET A 1 -1.80 16.04 7.59
CA MET A 1 -2.99 15.70 8.42
C MET A 1 -3.71 14.59 7.69
N ILE A 2 -3.60 13.35 8.15
CA ILE A 2 -4.16 12.19 7.44
C ILE A 2 -5.69 12.30 7.50
N LYS A 3 -6.40 12.22 6.36
CA LYS A 3 -7.87 12.17 6.34
C LYS A 3 -8.37 11.10 7.33
N GLN A 4 -9.40 11.41 8.11
CA GLN A 4 -10.00 10.57 9.16
C GLN A 4 -10.74 9.32 8.63
N SER A 5 -10.34 8.76 7.49
CA SER A 5 -10.93 7.50 7.00
C SER A 5 -10.35 6.32 7.79
N LEU A 6 -11.26 5.45 8.23
CA LEU A 6 -10.94 4.27 9.04
C LEU A 6 -10.49 3.11 8.13
N PHE A 7 -9.53 2.35 8.62
CA PHE A 7 -9.07 1.08 8.07
C PHE A 7 -9.68 -0.08 8.85
N ASN A 8 -10.06 -1.14 8.17
CA ASN A 8 -10.46 -2.40 8.77
C ASN A 8 -9.22 -3.25 9.05
N SER A 9 -9.12 -3.82 10.25
CA SER A 9 -8.16 -4.86 10.60
C SER A 9 -8.65 -6.25 10.18
N TYR A 10 -7.77 -7.25 10.18
CA TYR A 10 -8.15 -8.65 9.91
C TYR A 10 -9.10 -9.25 10.97
N HIS A 11 -9.20 -8.65 12.16
CA HIS A 11 -10.13 -9.04 13.22
C HIS A 11 -11.48 -8.32 13.13
N GLY A 12 -11.65 -7.37 12.21
CA GLY A 12 -12.89 -6.60 12.02
C GLY A 12 -12.94 -5.25 12.73
N ASP A 13 -11.86 -4.82 13.40
CA ASP A 13 -11.79 -3.52 14.06
C ASP A 13 -11.64 -2.38 13.05
N LYS A 14 -12.27 -1.24 13.33
CA LYS A 14 -12.08 0.00 12.56
C LYS A 14 -11.06 0.89 13.24
N LEU A 15 -9.92 1.07 12.59
CA LEU A 15 -8.76 1.78 13.09
C LEU A 15 -8.53 3.05 12.29
N ASN A 16 -8.31 4.17 12.96
CA ASN A 16 -7.78 5.35 12.28
C ASN A 16 -6.29 5.12 11.90
N PRO A 17 -5.70 5.96 11.03
CA PRO A 17 -4.32 5.79 10.58
C PRO A 17 -3.28 5.69 11.70
N GLU A 18 -3.46 6.46 12.78
CA GLU A 18 -2.55 6.44 13.94
C GLU A 18 -2.65 5.13 14.74
N ALA A 19 -3.87 4.58 14.87
CA ALA A 19 -4.10 3.29 15.48
C ALA A 19 -3.49 2.16 14.63
N VAL A 20 -3.60 2.23 13.30
CA VAL A 20 -2.91 1.29 12.39
C VAL A 20 -1.40 1.31 12.61
N VAL A 21 -0.78 2.49 12.64
CA VAL A 21 0.66 2.63 12.93
C VAL A 21 1.02 2.02 14.29
N SER A 22 0.18 2.22 15.30
CA SER A 22 0.41 1.70 16.64
C SER A 22 0.35 0.17 16.68
N GLU A 23 -0.58 -0.44 15.92
CA GLU A 23 -0.65 -1.89 15.74
C GLU A 23 0.56 -2.45 14.99
N ILE A 24 1.04 -1.75 13.96
CA ILE A 24 2.24 -2.14 13.21
C ILE A 24 3.46 -2.14 14.13
N ILE A 25 3.65 -1.07 14.92
CA ILE A 25 4.77 -0.97 15.87
C ILE A 25 4.69 -2.07 16.92
N THR A 26 3.49 -2.33 17.45
CA THR A 26 3.27 -3.39 18.44
C THR A 26 3.64 -4.77 17.86
N PHE A 27 3.22 -5.04 16.62
CA PHE A 27 3.58 -6.27 15.91
C PHE A 27 5.10 -6.40 15.69
N MET A 28 5.79 -5.31 15.33
CA MET A 28 7.24 -5.32 15.14
C MET A 28 8.01 -5.51 16.45
N ARG A 29 7.58 -4.84 17.52
CA ARG A 29 8.22 -4.91 18.85
C ARG A 29 8.06 -6.27 19.52
N ALA A 30 7.06 -7.06 19.15
CA ALA A 30 6.92 -8.41 19.67
C ALA A 30 8.13 -9.31 19.31
N LEU A 31 8.79 -9.08 18.18
CA LEU A 31 10.05 -9.75 17.79
C LEU A 31 10.97 -8.74 17.06
N PRO A 32 11.73 -7.89 17.77
CA PRO A 32 12.42 -6.75 17.18
C PRO A 32 13.63 -7.12 16.32
N ASN A 33 14.19 -8.32 16.49
CA ASN A 33 15.38 -8.80 15.76
C ASN A 33 15.04 -9.42 14.39
N ASN A 34 13.76 -9.47 14.02
CA ASN A 34 13.32 -9.95 12.71
C ASN A 34 13.40 -8.82 11.67
N ARG A 35 13.48 -9.21 10.39
CA ARG A 35 13.34 -8.27 9.28
C ARG A 35 11.88 -8.05 8.96
N TYR A 36 11.50 -6.80 8.75
CA TYR A 36 10.12 -6.42 8.42
C TYR A 36 10.04 -5.71 7.08
N LYS A 37 8.90 -5.86 6.42
CA LYS A 37 8.52 -5.09 5.24
C LYS A 37 7.16 -4.45 5.47
N VAL A 38 7.06 -3.15 5.24
CA VAL A 38 5.79 -2.42 5.21
C VAL A 38 5.48 -2.09 3.76
N MET A 39 4.33 -2.54 3.29
CA MET A 39 3.89 -2.37 1.89
C MET A 39 2.57 -1.62 1.89
N ILE A 40 2.46 -0.62 1.03
CA ILE A 40 1.22 0.16 0.85
C ILE A 40 0.88 0.21 -0.63
N GLY A 41 -0.39 -0.04 -0.94
CA GLY A 41 -0.89 0.03 -2.31
C GLY A 41 -2.37 0.35 -2.33
N THR A 42 -2.82 0.93 -3.43
CA THR A 42 -4.23 1.17 -3.72
C THR A 42 -4.54 0.50 -5.04
N ASP A 43 -5.58 -0.32 -5.04
CA ASP A 43 -6.17 -0.89 -6.25
C ASP A 43 -7.54 -0.27 -6.46
N SER A 44 -8.06 -0.28 -7.69
CA SER A 44 -9.41 0.16 -7.95
C SER A 44 -10.28 -0.84 -8.69
N LEU A 45 -11.48 -1.06 -8.13
CA LEU A 45 -12.52 -1.93 -8.66
C LEU A 45 -13.53 -1.09 -9.43
N ARG A 46 -13.50 -1.20 -10.77
CA ARG A 46 -14.40 -0.44 -11.63
C ARG A 46 -15.85 -0.94 -11.52
N TYR A 47 -16.77 0.02 -11.37
CA TYR A 47 -18.21 -0.23 -11.53
C TYR A 47 -18.68 0.09 -12.93
N ASN A 48 -18.22 1.22 -13.48
CA ASN A 48 -18.54 1.68 -14.82
C ASN A 48 -17.33 2.42 -15.43
N GLU A 49 -17.57 3.23 -16.46
CA GLU A 49 -16.49 3.94 -17.16
C GLU A 49 -15.82 5.05 -16.33
N THR A 50 -16.53 5.65 -15.38
CA THR A 50 -16.11 6.86 -14.64
C THR A 50 -16.08 6.71 -13.12
N ASP A 51 -16.58 5.58 -12.60
CA ASP A 51 -16.73 5.29 -11.18
C ASP A 51 -16.05 3.97 -10.80
N ALA A 52 -15.31 4.00 -9.68
CA ALA A 52 -14.59 2.87 -9.14
C ALA A 52 -14.45 2.99 -7.62
N ASP A 53 -14.38 1.85 -6.97
CA ASP A 53 -13.92 1.78 -5.59
C ASP A 53 -12.42 1.77 -5.53
N PHE A 54 -11.84 2.64 -4.71
CA PHE A 54 -10.42 2.61 -4.41
C PHE A 54 -10.21 1.91 -3.08
N VAL A 55 -9.48 0.80 -3.11
CA VAL A 55 -9.16 0.00 -1.93
C VAL A 55 -7.68 0.21 -1.62
N THR A 56 -7.39 0.92 -0.53
CA THR A 56 -6.02 1.10 -0.03
C THR A 56 -5.72 0.06 1.03
N ALA A 57 -4.63 -0.67 0.85
CA ALA A 57 -4.11 -1.64 1.80
C ALA A 57 -2.77 -1.18 2.40
N ILE A 58 -2.59 -1.45 3.69
CA ILE A 58 -1.34 -1.32 4.43
C ILE A 58 -1.02 -2.70 4.99
N VAL A 59 0.16 -3.22 4.68
CA VAL A 59 0.59 -4.56 5.10
C VAL A 59 1.91 -4.45 5.82
N VAL A 60 2.03 -5.09 6.98
CA VAL A 60 3.32 -5.33 7.64
C VAL A 60 3.60 -6.83 7.61
N HIS A 61 4.70 -7.20 6.97
CA HIS A 61 5.15 -8.59 6.85
C HIS A 61 6.43 -8.79 7.66
N ARG A 62 6.42 -9.76 8.57
CA ARG A 62 7.62 -10.26 9.25
C ARG A 62 8.19 -11.39 8.42
N VAL A 63 9.38 -11.20 7.86
CA VAL A 63 9.97 -12.17 6.93
C VAL A 63 10.10 -13.55 7.61
N GLY A 64 9.45 -14.55 7.02
CA GLY A 64 9.41 -15.93 7.51
C GLY A 64 8.41 -16.23 8.63
N ASN A 65 7.62 -15.24 9.08
CA ASN A 65 6.76 -15.37 10.26
C ASN A 65 5.41 -14.60 10.13
N GLY A 66 4.83 -14.59 8.92
CA GLY A 66 3.51 -14.03 8.66
C GLY A 66 3.45 -12.50 8.72
N GLY A 67 2.24 -11.95 8.69
CA GLY A 67 2.03 -10.50 8.64
C GLY A 67 0.66 -10.07 9.11
N ARG A 68 0.45 -8.75 9.12
CA ARG A 68 -0.85 -8.12 9.37
C ARG A 68 -1.18 -7.21 8.21
N TYR A 69 -2.47 -7.11 7.89
CA TYR A 69 -2.96 -6.21 6.86
C TYR A 69 -4.11 -5.37 7.40
N PHE A 70 -4.22 -4.18 6.85
CA PHE A 70 -5.25 -3.19 7.14
C PHE A 70 -5.72 -2.65 5.80
N TRP A 71 -7.02 -2.46 5.63
CA TRP A 71 -7.54 -1.97 4.36
C TRP A 71 -8.71 -1.03 4.55
N ARG A 72 -8.86 -0.07 3.64
CA ARG A 72 -10.04 0.79 3.57
C ARG A 72 -10.53 0.87 2.14
N ARG A 73 -11.82 1.18 2.00
CA ARG A 73 -12.48 1.38 0.72
C ARG A 73 -13.04 2.81 0.68
N GLU A 74 -12.77 3.51 -0.40
CA GLU A 74 -13.33 4.83 -0.69
C GLU A 74 -14.04 4.76 -2.05
N GLU A 75 -15.35 5.05 -2.05
CA GLU A 75 -16.13 5.22 -3.29
C GLU A 75 -15.74 6.57 -3.89
N LEU A 76 -15.09 6.54 -5.06
CA LEU A 76 -14.69 7.77 -5.75
C LEU A 76 -15.07 7.69 -7.23
N GLY A 77 -15.88 8.65 -7.66
CA GLY A 77 -16.15 8.89 -9.08
C GLY A 77 -15.22 9.92 -9.69
N GLY A 78 -15.40 10.18 -10.98
CA GLY A 78 -14.84 11.34 -11.67
C GLY A 78 -13.44 11.14 -12.26
N PHE A 79 -13.04 9.90 -12.58
CA PHE A 79 -11.94 9.69 -13.53
C PHE A 79 -12.51 9.59 -14.94
N HIS A 80 -11.81 10.16 -15.93
CA HIS A 80 -12.26 10.20 -17.31
C HIS A 80 -11.51 9.20 -18.19
N THR A 81 -10.34 8.75 -17.76
CA THR A 81 -9.48 7.84 -18.50
C THR A 81 -8.89 6.76 -17.60
N LEU A 82 -8.41 5.66 -18.21
CA LEU A 82 -7.60 4.65 -17.55
C LEU A 82 -6.39 5.28 -16.83
N ARG A 83 -5.78 6.29 -17.47
CA ARG A 83 -4.64 7.01 -16.95
C ARG A 83 -4.97 7.77 -15.66
N ASP A 84 -6.09 8.49 -15.63
CA ASP A 84 -6.52 9.23 -14.43
C ASP A 84 -6.76 8.30 -13.25
N ARG A 85 -7.38 7.14 -13.51
CA ARG A 85 -7.65 6.11 -12.49
C ARG A 85 -6.35 5.56 -11.89
N ILE A 86 -5.39 5.17 -12.73
CA ILE A 86 -4.10 4.65 -12.25
C ILE A 86 -3.30 5.74 -11.53
N LEU A 87 -3.31 6.97 -12.04
CA LEU A 87 -2.67 8.10 -11.36
C LEU A 87 -3.28 8.31 -9.97
N ARG A 88 -4.60 8.19 -9.85
CA ARG A 88 -5.33 8.28 -8.59
C ARG A 88 -4.92 7.19 -7.61
N GLU A 89 -4.79 5.93 -8.03
CA GLU A 89 -4.29 4.82 -7.21
C GLU A 89 -2.91 5.15 -6.62
N VAL A 90 -1.98 5.61 -7.46
CA VAL A 90 -0.62 5.95 -7.02
C VAL A 90 -0.61 7.14 -6.08
N MET A 91 -1.40 8.18 -6.36
CA MET A 91 -1.52 9.36 -5.49
C MET A 91 -2.08 9.00 -4.11
N MET A 92 -3.12 8.17 -4.05
CA MET A 92 -3.71 7.72 -2.78
C MET A 92 -2.70 6.89 -1.97
N SER A 93 -1.96 6.00 -2.64
CA SER A 93 -0.91 5.21 -2.01
C SER A 93 0.20 6.09 -1.44
N LEU A 94 0.64 7.11 -2.19
CA LEU A 94 1.67 8.06 -1.76
C LEU A 94 1.25 8.91 -0.56
N ASP A 95 0.00 9.39 -0.53
CA ASP A 95 -0.50 10.21 0.57
C ASP A 95 -0.49 9.41 1.89
N ILE A 96 -0.99 8.18 1.85
CA ILE A 96 -0.99 7.29 3.02
C ILE A 96 0.43 6.86 3.40
N ALA A 97 1.28 6.56 2.42
CA ALA A 97 2.66 6.21 2.67
C ALA A 97 3.45 7.31 3.40
N LYS A 98 3.26 8.57 3.02
CA LYS A 98 3.89 9.72 3.71
C LYS A 98 3.48 9.79 5.18
N GLY A 99 2.19 9.68 5.46
CA GLY A 99 1.68 9.71 6.82
C GLY A 99 2.20 8.56 7.67
N VAL A 100 2.07 7.33 7.15
CA VAL A 100 2.50 6.11 7.87
C VAL A 100 4.01 6.10 8.10
N LEU A 101 4.82 6.43 7.09
CA LEU A 101 6.28 6.42 7.22
C LEU A 101 6.77 7.46 8.24
N ALA A 102 6.20 8.67 8.23
CA ALA A 102 6.52 9.71 9.20
C ALA A 102 6.25 9.22 10.63
N SER A 103 5.02 8.72 10.89
CA SER A 103 4.65 8.24 12.21
C SER A 103 5.44 7.00 12.66
N LEU A 104 5.89 6.13 11.74
CA LEU A 104 6.77 5.00 12.06
C LEU A 104 8.18 5.45 12.43
N LYS A 105 8.75 6.44 11.73
CA LYS A 105 10.10 6.96 12.01
C LYS A 105 10.18 7.71 13.34
N ASP A 106 9.11 8.40 13.74
CA ASP A 106 9.08 9.20 14.97
C ASP A 106 9.03 8.35 16.26
N ARG A 107 8.75 7.04 16.16
CA ARG A 107 8.39 6.20 17.33
C ARG A 107 9.42 5.12 17.69
N ASN A 108 10.68 5.25 17.27
CA ASN A 108 11.75 4.26 17.51
C ASN A 108 11.31 2.83 17.18
N THR A 109 10.93 2.65 15.92
CA THR A 109 10.43 1.39 15.37
C THR A 109 11.61 0.47 14.99
N PRO A 110 11.49 -0.86 15.13
CA PRO A 110 12.49 -1.81 14.60
C PRO A 110 12.80 -1.58 13.12
N GLU A 111 13.92 -2.09 12.62
CA GLU A 111 14.31 -1.92 11.21
C GLU A 111 13.28 -2.55 10.24
N PHE A 112 12.90 -1.81 9.19
CA PHE A 112 11.96 -2.27 8.18
C PHE A 112 12.30 -1.70 6.80
N ASP A 113 12.00 -2.48 5.75
CA ASP A 113 11.89 -1.98 4.39
C ASP A 113 10.51 -1.37 4.18
N PHE A 114 10.40 -0.32 3.37
CA PHE A 114 9.13 0.34 3.07
C PHE A 114 8.93 0.47 1.57
N GLU A 115 7.86 -0.14 1.06
CA GLU A 115 7.60 -0.27 -0.38
C GLU A 115 6.21 0.26 -0.73
N ILE A 116 6.11 0.99 -1.85
CA ILE A 116 4.83 1.36 -2.44
C ILE A 116 4.57 0.42 -3.63
N HIS A 117 3.45 -0.28 -3.56
CA HIS A 117 3.01 -1.20 -4.60
C HIS A 117 2.14 -0.45 -5.59
N VAL A 118 2.58 -0.46 -6.84
CA VAL A 118 1.90 0.17 -7.96
C VAL A 118 1.47 -0.96 -8.91
N ASP A 119 0.18 -1.30 -8.90
CA ASP A 119 -0.36 -2.39 -9.71
C ASP A 119 -0.61 -1.94 -11.16
N VAL A 120 0.47 -1.90 -11.93
CA VAL A 120 0.45 -1.51 -13.34
C VAL A 120 0.93 -2.70 -14.16
N GLY A 121 0.03 -3.25 -14.98
CA GLY A 121 0.33 -4.38 -15.85
C GLY A 121 1.31 -4.02 -16.98
N GLN A 122 2.14 -4.99 -17.39
CA GLN A 122 3.15 -4.82 -18.45
C GLN A 122 2.58 -4.83 -19.88
N ASN A 123 1.29 -5.13 -20.05
CA ASN A 123 0.64 -5.24 -21.36
C ASN A 123 -0.27 -4.04 -21.63
N GLY A 124 -0.02 -3.31 -22.72
CA GLY A 124 -0.89 -2.22 -23.22
C GLY A 124 -0.44 -0.79 -22.88
N GLU A 125 -1.38 0.15 -22.92
CA GLU A 125 -1.21 1.61 -22.73
C GLU A 125 -0.56 2.00 -21.39
N THR A 126 -0.61 1.11 -20.40
CA THR A 126 -0.07 1.32 -19.06
C THR A 126 1.46 1.28 -18.99
N LYS A 127 2.14 0.67 -19.96
CA LYS A 127 3.60 0.56 -19.99
C LYS A 127 4.31 1.90 -20.07
N THR A 128 3.73 2.87 -20.79
CA THR A 128 4.27 4.23 -20.91
C THR A 128 4.15 5.00 -19.59
N MET A 129 3.18 4.64 -18.75
CA MET A 129 2.95 5.26 -17.45
C MET A 129 3.91 4.74 -16.37
N ILE A 130 4.45 3.52 -16.52
CA ILE A 130 5.30 2.90 -15.49
C ILE A 130 6.47 3.81 -15.10
N GLN A 131 7.17 4.39 -16.08
CA GLN A 131 8.33 5.25 -15.80
C GLN A 131 7.95 6.51 -15.03
N GLU A 132 6.83 7.14 -15.39
CA GLU A 132 6.30 8.32 -14.72
C GLU A 132 5.89 8.00 -13.27
N LEU A 133 5.10 6.94 -13.08
CA LEU A 133 4.60 6.55 -11.76
C LEU A 133 5.73 6.11 -10.81
N VAL A 134 6.70 5.34 -11.32
CA VAL A 134 7.91 4.99 -10.57
C VAL A 134 8.72 6.24 -10.25
N GLY A 135 8.84 7.18 -11.19
CA GLY A 135 9.47 8.48 -10.99
C GLY A 135 8.81 9.27 -9.85
N MET A 136 7.48 9.31 -9.82
CA MET A 136 6.72 9.96 -8.75
C MET A 136 7.00 9.32 -7.38
N VAL A 137 7.00 7.99 -7.29
CA VAL A 137 7.26 7.29 -6.04
C VAL A 137 8.68 7.56 -5.54
N ARG A 138 9.68 7.45 -6.42
CA ARG A 138 11.09 7.73 -6.09
C ARG A 138 11.35 9.18 -5.72
N ALA A 139 10.68 10.14 -6.37
CA ALA A 139 10.77 11.56 -6.02
C ALA A 139 10.25 11.87 -4.60
N ASN A 140 9.46 10.96 -4.02
CA ASN A 140 8.99 11.05 -2.63
C ASN A 140 9.86 10.22 -1.66
N ASN A 141 11.06 9.80 -2.08
CA ASN A 141 12.01 8.97 -1.32
C ASN A 141 11.45 7.60 -0.90
N PHE A 142 10.55 7.03 -1.71
CA PHE A 142 10.03 5.68 -1.54
C PHE A 142 10.57 4.73 -2.60
N GLU A 143 10.67 3.44 -2.26
CA GLU A 143 10.94 2.39 -3.25
C GLU A 143 9.63 1.95 -3.90
N ALA A 144 9.58 1.96 -5.24
CA ALA A 144 8.44 1.51 -6.02
C ALA A 144 8.62 0.06 -6.47
N ARG A 145 7.61 -0.79 -6.25
CA ARG A 145 7.55 -2.15 -6.81
C ARG A 145 6.39 -2.26 -7.82
N THR A 146 6.69 -2.79 -9.00
CA THR A 146 5.72 -3.03 -10.10
C THR A 146 5.68 -4.52 -10.47
N LYS A 147 4.63 -4.98 -11.16
CA LYS A 147 4.57 -6.37 -11.69
C LYS A 147 5.55 -6.55 -12.87
N PRO A 148 6.24 -7.72 -13.02
CA PRO A 148 6.01 -8.99 -12.32
C PRO A 148 6.89 -9.18 -11.08
N GLU A 149 7.73 -8.22 -10.71
CA GLU A 149 8.59 -8.30 -9.53
C GLU A 149 7.76 -8.46 -8.24
N SER A 150 6.58 -7.81 -8.16
CA SER A 150 5.60 -8.06 -7.09
C SER A 150 4.80 -9.35 -7.25
N TYR A 151 4.67 -9.87 -8.47
CA TYR A 151 3.98 -11.15 -8.75
C TYR A 151 4.81 -12.33 -8.24
N ALA A 152 6.14 -12.27 -8.31
CA ALA A 152 7.01 -13.29 -7.72
C ALA A 152 6.87 -13.37 -6.19
N ALA A 153 6.62 -12.24 -5.51
CA ALA A 153 6.34 -12.21 -4.07
C ALA A 153 4.92 -12.71 -3.73
N SER A 154 3.89 -12.34 -4.52
CA SER A 154 2.52 -12.86 -4.36
C SER A 154 2.40 -14.36 -4.70
N SER A 155 3.10 -14.85 -5.72
CA SER A 155 3.08 -16.27 -6.12
C SER A 155 3.70 -17.20 -5.07
N VAL A 156 4.58 -16.65 -4.22
CA VAL A 156 5.15 -17.38 -3.07
C VAL A 156 4.19 -17.34 -1.88
N ALA A 157 3.34 -16.31 -1.76
CA ALA A 157 2.25 -16.28 -0.77
C ALA A 157 1.09 -17.21 -1.16
N ASP A 158 0.78 -17.36 -2.45
CA ASP A 158 -0.28 -18.26 -2.95
C ASP A 158 0.08 -19.75 -2.94
N ARG A 159 1.34 -20.10 -2.65
CA ARG A 159 1.78 -21.51 -2.50
C ARG A 159 1.81 -22.01 -1.07
N CYS A 160 1.37 -21.21 -0.11
CA CYS A 160 1.30 -21.57 1.31
C CYS A 160 -0.14 -21.48 1.88
N ILE A 161 -1.14 -21.72 1.04
CA ILE A 161 -2.52 -22.04 1.47
C ILE A 161 -2.72 -23.54 1.26
#